data_AF-A0A7X8JMP2-F1
#
_entry.id   AF-A0A7X8JMP2-F1
#
_cell.length_a   1.000
_cell.length_b   1.000
_cell.length_c   1.000
_cell.angle_alpha   90.00
_cell.angle_beta   90.00
_cell.angle_gamma   90.00
#
_symmetry.space_group_name_H-M   'P 1'
#
loop_
_entity.id
_entity.type
_entity.pdbx_description
1 polymer ?
#
loop_
_entity_poly.entity_id
_entity_poly.type
_entity_poly.pdbx_seq_one_letter_code
_entity_poly.pdbx_strand_id
1 'polypeptide(L)'
;GRASKLPFFSKSPVNWNENPEMFQAYKDMMAIYTQSTAAKSGTLVNFTHTNVVCFTKSTGSEKLLVIVNMRNENSTYTIPYTLQSNDWINAFTQENIELETSLSLDPYQYYILQRTVN
;
A
#
# COMPACT_ATOMS: atom_id res chain seq x y z
N GLY A 1 8.27 -14.52 1.69
CA GLY A 1 9.55 -14.81 2.34
C GLY A 1 9.39 -16.09 3.09
N ARG A 2 10.33 -17.03 2.96
CA ARG A 2 10.38 -18.24 3.78
C ARG A 2 11.32 -17.95 4.95
N ALA A 3 11.04 -18.47 6.14
CA ALA A 3 11.95 -18.32 7.28
C ALA A 3 13.23 -19.16 7.12
N SER A 4 13.16 -20.22 6.30
CA SER A 4 14.24 -21.16 6.03
C SER A 4 14.96 -20.87 4.70
N LYS A 5 16.26 -21.16 4.65
CA LYS A 5 17.07 -21.05 3.42
C LYS A 5 16.70 -22.20 2.47
N LEU A 6 16.36 -21.85 1.23
CA LEU A 6 16.15 -22.83 0.16
C LEU A 6 17.50 -23.39 -0.31
N PRO A 7 17.73 -24.71 -0.23
CA PRO A 7 18.92 -25.31 -0.81
C PRO A 7 18.90 -25.15 -2.34
N PHE A 8 19.97 -24.58 -2.89
CA PHE A 8 20.08 -24.24 -4.31
C PHE A 8 20.18 -25.47 -5.23
N PHE A 9 20.74 -26.58 -4.72
CA PHE A 9 21.08 -27.76 -5.51
C PHE A 9 20.12 -28.95 -5.31
N SER A 10 19.07 -28.80 -4.51
CA SER A 10 18.06 -29.85 -4.34
C SER A 10 16.67 -29.33 -4.68
N LYS A 11 15.87 -30.20 -5.30
CA LYS A 11 14.49 -29.90 -5.67
C LYS A 11 13.63 -29.93 -4.40
N SER A 12 13.67 -28.88 -3.60
CA SER A 12 12.81 -28.74 -2.43
C SER A 12 11.38 -28.40 -2.89
N PRO A 13 10.36 -29.18 -2.51
CA PRO A 13 8.98 -28.82 -2.77
C PRO A 13 8.66 -27.46 -2.13
N VAL A 14 7.90 -26.64 -2.84
CA VAL A 14 7.44 -25.35 -2.33
C VAL A 14 6.41 -25.63 -1.24
N ASN A 15 6.75 -25.26 -0.01
CA ASN A 15 5.81 -25.32 1.09
C ASN A 15 4.96 -24.05 1.08
N TRP A 16 3.75 -24.16 0.53
CA TRP A 16 2.81 -23.04 0.41
C TRP A 16 2.18 -22.61 1.75
N ASN A 17 2.33 -23.43 2.80
CA ASN A 17 1.78 -23.17 4.14
C ASN A 17 2.79 -22.55 5.10
N GLU A 18 4.03 -22.31 4.67
CA GLU A 18 5.11 -21.84 5.55
C GLU A 18 4.90 -20.40 6.05
N ASN A 19 4.14 -19.58 5.32
CA ASN A 19 3.87 -18.16 5.67
C ASN A 19 2.42 -17.78 5.33
N PRO A 20 1.43 -18.26 6.10
CA PRO A 20 0.02 -18.03 5.82
C PRO A 20 -0.36 -16.54 5.88
N GLU A 21 0.28 -15.76 6.76
CA GLU A 21 0.05 -14.31 6.86
C GLU A 21 0.44 -13.57 5.57
N MET A 22 1.61 -13.90 5.01
CA MET A 22 2.04 -13.31 3.75
C MET A 22 1.12 -13.72 2.60
N PHE A 23 0.69 -14.98 2.57
CA PHE A 23 -0.27 -15.44 1.56
C PHE A 23 -1.58 -14.66 1.63
N GLN A 24 -2.10 -14.42 2.84
CA GLN A 24 -3.32 -13.64 3.03
C GLN A 24 -3.11 -12.18 2.61
N ALA A 25 -1.99 -11.55 2.97
CA ALA A 25 -1.66 -10.18 2.55
C ALA A 25 -1.64 -10.02 1.01
N TYR A 26 -1.08 -10.99 0.28
CA TYR A 26 -1.12 -10.99 -1.20
C TYR A 26 -2.53 -11.14 -1.75
N LYS A 27 -3.36 -11.98 -1.14
CA LYS A 27 -4.77 -12.12 -1.54
C LYS A 27 -5.53 -10.81 -1.33
N ASP A 28 -5.32 -10.15 -0.20
CA ASP A 28 -5.99 -8.89 0.12
C ASP A 28 -5.56 -7.78 -0.85
N MET A 29 -4.26 -7.67 -1.13
CA MET A 29 -3.74 -6.71 -2.12
C MET A 29 -4.30 -6.98 -3.53
N MET A 30 -4.42 -8.25 -3.92
CA MET A 30 -5.01 -8.62 -5.21
C MET A 30 -6.51 -8.32 -5.26
N ALA A 31 -7.24 -8.53 -4.15
CA ALA A 31 -8.65 -8.17 -4.06
C ALA A 31 -8.85 -6.67 -4.27
N ILE A 32 -8.03 -5.83 -3.63
CA ILE A 32 -8.05 -4.37 -3.85
C ILE A 32 -7.73 -4.03 -5.32
N TYR A 33 -6.69 -4.63 -5.89
CA TYR A 33 -6.31 -4.38 -7.29
C TYR A 33 -7.42 -4.75 -8.28
N THR A 34 -8.11 -5.88 -8.05
CA THR A 34 -9.16 -6.34 -8.96
C THR A 34 -10.43 -5.51 -8.88
N GLN A 35 -10.69 -4.85 -7.75
CA GLN A 35 -11.86 -3.99 -7.56
C GLN A 35 -11.61 -2.54 -7.99
N SER A 36 -10.35 -2.08 -7.93
CA SER A 36 -9.97 -0.70 -8.26
C SER A 36 -9.68 -0.52 -9.76
N THR A 37 -10.45 0.36 -10.40
CA THR A 37 -10.15 0.83 -11.76
C THR A 37 -8.92 1.73 -11.78
N ALA A 38 -8.77 2.56 -10.74
CA ALA A 38 -7.61 3.42 -10.55
C ALA A 38 -6.31 2.63 -10.41
N ALA A 39 -6.33 1.50 -9.70
CA ALA A 39 -5.17 0.61 -9.59
C ALA A 39 -4.73 0.05 -10.94
N LYS A 40 -5.68 -0.31 -11.82
CA LYS A 40 -5.41 -0.93 -13.12
C LYS A 40 -4.92 0.07 -14.17
N SER A 41 -5.67 1.15 -14.37
CA SER A 41 -5.47 2.08 -15.50
C SER A 41 -5.40 3.55 -15.12
N GLY A 42 -5.40 3.87 -13.82
CA GLY A 42 -5.33 5.25 -13.35
C GLY A 42 -4.02 5.96 -13.70
N THR A 43 -4.11 7.26 -13.95
CA THR A 43 -2.96 8.13 -14.18
C THR A 43 -2.19 8.33 -12.89
N LEU A 44 -0.89 8.10 -12.93
CA LEU A 44 -0.02 8.18 -11.76
C LEU A 44 0.50 9.61 -11.53
N VAL A 45 0.43 10.09 -10.29
CA VAL A 45 1.11 11.31 -9.82
C VAL A 45 2.00 10.94 -8.64
N ASN A 46 3.28 11.32 -8.71
CA ASN A 46 4.29 10.95 -7.72
C ASN A 46 4.45 12.04 -6.66
N PHE A 47 4.50 11.63 -5.40
CA PHE A 47 4.76 12.44 -4.21
C PHE A 47 5.88 11.83 -3.33
N THR A 48 6.65 10.89 -3.87
CA THR A 48 7.69 10.15 -3.15
C THR A 48 8.74 11.10 -2.57
N HIS A 49 9.17 10.79 -1.35
CA HIS A 49 10.26 11.44 -0.65
C HIS A 49 11.37 10.43 -0.34
N THR A 50 12.47 10.87 0.27
CA THR A 50 13.68 10.07 0.55
C THR A 50 13.42 8.71 1.21
N ASN A 51 12.47 8.62 2.13
CA ASN A 51 12.20 7.41 2.94
C ASN A 51 10.83 6.80 2.68
N VAL A 52 9.93 7.54 2.02
CA VAL A 52 8.53 7.18 1.87
C VAL A 52 8.15 7.27 0.40
N VAL A 53 7.73 6.13 -0.15
CA VAL A 53 7.13 6.07 -1.49
C VAL A 53 5.68 6.50 -1.36
N CYS A 54 5.31 7.56 -2.08
CA CYS A 54 3.97 8.10 -2.06
C CYS A 54 3.54 8.42 -3.49
N PHE A 55 2.39 7.91 -3.93
CA PHE A 55 1.84 8.23 -5.23
C PHE A 55 0.33 8.05 -5.24
N THR A 56 -0.33 8.78 -6.13
CA THR A 56 -1.75 8.55 -6.43
C THR A 56 -1.93 7.95 -7.80
N LYS A 57 -2.96 7.12 -7.96
CA LYS A 57 -3.51 6.76 -9.27
C LYS A 57 -4.94 7.26 -9.35
N SER A 58 -5.30 7.97 -10.42
CA SER A 58 -6.66 8.53 -10.56
C SER A 58 -7.28 8.13 -11.90
N THR A 59 -8.57 7.78 -11.88
CA THR A 59 -9.47 7.68 -13.03
C THR A 59 -10.57 8.74 -12.89
N GLY A 60 -11.51 8.79 -13.83
CA GLY A 60 -12.63 9.74 -13.78
C GLY A 60 -13.58 9.54 -12.59
N SER A 61 -13.59 8.35 -11.96
CA SER A 61 -14.52 8.00 -10.88
C SER A 61 -13.83 7.64 -9.56
N GLU A 62 -12.52 7.41 -9.57
CA GLU A 62 -11.81 6.80 -8.45
C GLU A 62 -10.40 7.38 -8.32
N LYS A 63 -9.98 7.62 -7.08
CA LYS A 63 -8.60 8.00 -6.76
C LYS A 63 -8.05 7.07 -5.68
N LEU A 64 -6.94 6.42 -6.01
CA LEU A 64 -6.15 5.58 -5.13
C LEU A 64 -4.91 6.36 -4.67
N LEU A 65 -4.54 6.24 -3.40
CA LEU A 65 -3.33 6.79 -2.81
C LEU A 65 -2.57 5.66 -2.13
N VAL A 66 -1.30 5.51 -2.47
CA VAL A 66 -0.39 4.53 -1.88
C VAL A 66 0.71 5.27 -1.13
N ILE A 67 0.93 4.91 0.13
CA ILE A 67 1.99 5.45 0.99
C ILE A 67 2.73 4.28 1.60
N VAL A 68 4.05 4.20 1.44
CA VAL A 68 4.87 3.10 1.95
C VAL A 68 6.14 3.63 2.59
N ASN A 69 6.39 3.26 3.84
CA ASN A 69 7.68 3.47 4.49
C ASN A 69 8.67 2.41 4.00
N MET A 70 9.79 2.83 3.43
CA MET A 70 10.84 1.95 2.91
C MET A 70 11.95 1.67 3.94
N ARG A 71 11.83 2.19 5.16
CA ARG A 71 12.84 2.06 6.22
C ARG A 71 12.40 1.10 7.32
N ASN A 72 13.39 0.48 7.96
CA ASN A 72 13.22 -0.32 9.17
C ASN A 72 13.18 0.56 10.44
N GLU A 73 12.61 1.75 10.34
CA GLU A 73 12.50 2.72 11.42
C GLU A 73 11.27 3.60 11.20
N ASN A 74 10.77 4.21 12.27
CA ASN A 74 9.66 5.14 12.18
C ASN A 74 10.01 6.32 11.28
N SER A 75 9.14 6.64 10.33
CA SER A 75 9.29 7.77 9.43
C SER A 75 8.09 8.70 9.52
N THR A 76 8.35 9.99 9.70
CA THR A 76 7.31 11.02 9.59
C THR A 76 7.29 11.56 8.18
N TYR A 77 6.13 11.47 7.52
CA TYR A 77 5.92 11.95 6.16
C TYR A 77 5.04 13.20 6.18
N THR A 78 5.53 14.29 5.60
CA THR A 78 4.73 15.52 5.41
C THR A 78 3.78 15.33 4.23
N ILE A 79 2.48 15.47 4.48
CA ILE A 79 1.45 15.24 3.47
C ILE A 79 1.30 16.50 2.61
N PRO A 80 1.49 16.41 1.27
CA PRO A 80 1.22 17.51 0.36
C PRO A 80 -0.22 17.99 0.48
N TYR A 81 -0.44 19.31 0.42
CA TYR A 81 -1.77 19.93 0.55
C TYR A 81 -2.84 19.30 -0.37
N THR A 82 -2.44 18.86 -1.56
CA THR A 82 -3.33 18.23 -2.56
C THR A 82 -3.85 16.84 -2.15
N LEU A 83 -3.27 16.22 -1.12
CA LEU A 83 -3.66 14.92 -0.59
C LEU A 83 -4.39 15.04 0.75
N GLN A 84 -4.37 16.20 1.39
CA GLN A 84 -5.03 16.41 2.68
C GLN A 84 -6.54 16.34 2.52
N SER A 85 -7.18 15.46 3.30
CA SER A 85 -8.63 15.19 3.24
C SER A 85 -9.00 14.22 4.36
N ASN A 86 -10.25 14.31 4.82
CA ASN A 86 -10.90 13.41 5.76
C ASN A 86 -11.72 12.29 5.08
N ASP A 87 -11.77 12.27 3.74
CA ASP A 87 -12.61 11.34 2.96
C ASP A 87 -11.82 10.14 2.42
N TRP A 88 -10.60 9.91 2.92
CA TRP A 88 -9.82 8.74 2.52
C TRP A 88 -10.29 7.51 3.27
N ILE A 89 -10.54 6.42 2.54
CA ILE A 89 -10.91 5.13 3.11
C ILE A 89 -9.73 4.18 2.99
N ASN A 90 -9.37 3.49 4.07
CA ASN A 90 -8.37 2.43 4.03
C ASN A 90 -8.93 1.23 3.25
N ALA A 91 -8.26 0.83 2.17
CA ALA A 91 -8.74 -0.26 1.32
C ALA A 91 -8.71 -1.64 2.01
N PHE A 92 -7.93 -1.80 3.09
CA PHE A 92 -7.88 -3.04 3.87
C PHE A 92 -8.96 -3.09 4.95
N THR A 93 -9.07 -2.05 5.78
CA THR A 93 -10.00 -2.04 6.93
C THR A 93 -11.37 -1.46 6.61
N GLN A 94 -11.50 -0.75 5.48
CA GLN A 94 -12.69 0.02 5.11
C GLN A 94 -13.05 1.14 6.09
N GLU A 95 -12.10 1.56 6.92
CA GLU A 95 -12.24 2.67 7.86
C GLU A 95 -11.78 3.99 7.24
N ASN A 96 -12.36 5.09 7.67
CA ASN A 96 -11.90 6.43 7.28
C ASN A 96 -10.55 6.73 7.95
N ILE A 97 -9.66 7.35 7.19
CA ILE A 97 -8.40 7.89 7.66
C ILE A 97 -8.33 9.37 7.31
N GLU A 98 -7.97 10.17 8.30
CA GLU A 98 -7.79 11.60 8.10
C GLU A 98 -6.32 11.86 7.78
N LEU A 99 -6.07 12.45 6.61
CA LEU A 99 -4.75 12.91 6.22
C LEU A 99 -4.66 14.42 6.43
N GLU A 100 -3.98 14.81 7.50
CA GLU A 100 -3.70 16.21 7.83
C GLU A 100 -2.32 16.63 7.29
N THR A 101 -1.48 17.27 8.11
CA THR A 101 -0.18 17.83 7.70
C THR A 101 0.94 16.81 7.70
N SER A 102 0.86 15.79 8.56
CA SER A 102 1.89 14.76 8.68
C SER A 102 1.29 13.42 9.05
N LEU A 103 1.96 12.35 8.63
CA LEU A 103 1.62 10.97 8.94
C LEU A 103 2.85 10.26 9.51
N SER A 104 2.70 9.66 10.69
CA SER A 104 3.72 8.78 11.25
C SER A 104 3.54 7.37 10.69
N LEU A 105 4.62 6.79 10.18
CA LEU A 105 4.64 5.44 9.63
C LEU A 105 5.61 4.58 10.42
N ASP A 106 5.14 3.42 10.86
CA ASP A 106 5.96 2.37 11.46
C ASP A 106 6.91 1.74 10.42
N PRO A 107 7.94 1.00 10.87
CA PRO A 107 8.85 0.27 9.98
C PRO A 107 8.09 -0.58 8.97
N TYR A 108 8.37 -0.36 7.67
CA TYR A 108 7.71 -1.07 6.55
C TYR A 108 6.18 -0.96 6.48
N GLN A 109 5.58 -0.04 7.22
CA GLN A 109 4.15 0.20 7.17
C GLN A 109 3.75 0.79 5.81
N TYR A 110 2.58 0.38 5.34
CA TYR A 110 1.97 0.92 4.14
C TYR A 110 0.48 1.16 4.31
N TYR A 111 0.00 2.14 3.57
CA TYR A 111 -1.41 2.44 3.41
C TYR A 111 -1.78 2.38 1.93
N ILE A 112 -2.92 1.76 1.64
CA ILE A 112 -3.60 1.88 0.36
C ILE A 112 -4.95 2.51 0.68
N LEU A 113 -5.13 3.73 0.20
CA LEU A 113 -6.30 4.55 0.47
C LEU A 113 -7.07 4.78 -0.81
N GLN A 114 -8.39 4.83 -0.71
CA GLN A 114 -9.29 5.03 -1.83
C GLN A 114 -10.29 6.15 -1.53
N ARG A 115 -10.68 6.89 -2.56
CA ARG A 115 -11.79 7.83 -2.51
C ARG A 115 -12.47 7.94 -3.88
N THR A 116 -13.75 8.27 -3.87
CA THR A 116 -14.51 8.56 -5.10
C THR A 116 -14.17 9.96 -5.60
N VAL A 117 -14.04 10.11 -6.91
CA VAL A 117 -13.93 11.43 -7.55
C VAL A 117 -15.32 11.77 -8.09
N ASN A 118 -15.94 12.82 -7.54
CA ASN A 118 -17.21 13.38 -8.02
C ASN A 118 -16.96 14.45 -9.09
#